data_AF-A0A0S2M092-F1
#
_entry.id   AF-A0A0S2M092-F1
#
_cell.length_a   1.000
_cell.length_b   1.000
_cell.length_c   1.000
_cell.angle_alpha   90.00
_cell.angle_beta   90.00
_cell.angle_gamma   90.00
#
_symmetry.space_group_name_H-M   'P 1'
#
loop_
_entity.id
_entity.type
_entity.pdbx_description
1 polymer ?
#
loop_
_entity_poly.entity_id
_entity_poly.type
_entity_poly.pdbx_seq_one_letter_code
_entity_poly.pdbx_strand_id
1 'polypeptide(L)' 'MILSRILVDHTDPRLLVPAKFVGSLYDGSAAHALAKERDWTVAADGSAWRRVVPSLRPLRVL' A
#
# COMPACT_ATOMS: atom_id res chain seq x y z
N MET A 1 25.32 -3.74 7.65
CA MET A 1 23.97 -3.55 7.07
C MET A 1 23.91 -4.34 5.78
N ILE A 2 22.88 -5.16 5.56
CA ILE A 2 22.70 -5.96 4.34
C ILE A 2 21.52 -5.36 3.55
N LEU A 3 21.70 -5.19 2.24
CA LEU A 3 20.63 -4.84 1.31
C LEU A 3 20.04 -6.11 0.71
N SER A 4 18.72 -6.22 0.68
CA SER A 4 18.02 -7.32 0.00
C SER A 4 17.03 -6.76 -1.01
N ARG A 5 16.93 -7.39 -2.18
CA ARG A 5 15.95 -7.06 -3.22
C ARG A 5 15.10 -8.29 -3.51
N ILE A 6 13.84 -8.08 -3.89
CA ILE A 6 12.90 -9.15 -4.21
C ILE A 6 12.39 -8.94 -5.64
N LEU A 7 12.50 -9.97 -6.48
CA LEU A 7 11.86 -10.00 -7.79
C LEU A 7 10.36 -10.23 -7.63
N VAL A 8 9.56 -9.46 -8.36
CA VAL A 8 8.09 -9.56 -8.44
C VAL A 8 7.65 -9.54 -9.89
N ASP A 9 6.42 -10.00 -10.17
CA ASP A 9 5.83 -9.95 -11.51
C ASP A 9 5.22 -8.58 -11.79
N HIS A 10 5.63 -7.95 -12.89
CA HIS A 10 5.12 -6.65 -13.33
C HIS A 10 3.73 -6.72 -13.96
N THR A 11 3.22 -7.91 -14.25
CA THR A 11 1.86 -8.15 -14.75
C THR A 11 0.90 -8.66 -13.67
N ASP A 12 1.34 -8.78 -12.41
CA ASP A 12 0.48 -9.25 -11.32
C ASP A 12 -0.69 -8.27 -11.13
N PRO A 13 -1.95 -8.73 -11.23
CA PRO A 13 -3.13 -7.87 -11.10
C PRO A 13 -3.22 -7.16 -9.74
N ARG A 14 -2.51 -7.64 -8.71
CA ARG A 14 -2.40 -6.97 -7.40
C ARG A 14 -1.70 -5.60 -7.48
N LEU A 15 -1.05 -5.27 -8.59
CA LEU A 15 -0.59 -3.89 -8.88
C LEU A 15 -1.75 -2.91 -8.90
N LEU A 16 -2.89 -3.32 -9.46
CA LEU A 16 -4.08 -2.48 -9.64
C LEU A 16 -5.05 -2.55 -8.45
N VAL A 17 -4.79 -3.44 -7.49
CA VAL A 17 -5.62 -3.65 -6.31
C VAL A 17 -4.78 -3.49 -5.04
N PRO A 18 -4.54 -2.25 -4.58
CA PRO A 18 -3.82 -1.97 -3.34
C PRO A 18 -4.57 -2.56 -2.14
N ALA A 19 -3.87 -3.35 -1.33
CA ALA A 19 -4.50 -4.05 -0.20
C ALA A 19 -3.63 -4.09 1.06
N LYS A 20 -2.33 -3.79 0.95
CA LYS A 20 -1.44 -3.81 2.11
C LYS A 20 -1.44 -2.46 2.80
N PHE A 21 -1.94 -2.43 4.04
CA PHE A 21 -1.89 -1.25 4.89
C PHE A 21 -0.47 -0.87 5.29
N VAL A 22 -0.16 0.43 5.22
CA VAL A 22 1.15 1.00 5.58
C VAL A 22 0.99 2.33 6.31
N GLY A 23 1.94 2.66 7.18
CA GLY A 23 1.98 3.94 7.89
C GLY A 23 0.91 4.09 8.96
N SER A 24 0.68 5.36 9.34
CA SER A 24 -0.17 5.81 10.44
C SER A 24 -1.66 5.62 10.19
N LEU A 25 -2.43 5.59 11.29
CA LEU A 25 -3.89 5.64 11.32
C LEU A 25 -4.37 7.09 11.21
N TYR A 26 -5.44 7.29 10.45
CA TYR A 26 -6.11 8.58 10.25
C TYR A 26 -7.61 8.44 10.51
N ASP A 27 -8.27 9.55 10.80
CA ASP A 27 -9.71 9.63 10.62
C ASP A 27 -10.07 9.60 9.12
N GLY A 28 -11.34 9.35 8.82
CA GLY A 28 -11.79 9.19 7.44
C GLY A 28 -11.64 10.46 6.60
N SER A 29 -11.99 11.63 7.11
CA SER A 29 -11.95 12.87 6.33
C SER A 29 -10.51 13.30 6.03
N ALA A 30 -9.62 13.21 7.02
CA ALA A 30 -8.20 13.43 6.86
C ALA A 30 -7.60 12.44 5.87
N ALA A 31 -7.91 11.14 5.97
CA ALA A 31 -7.40 10.14 5.04
C ALA A 31 -7.75 10.45 3.57
N HIS A 32 -9.01 10.82 3.31
CA HIS A 32 -9.44 11.17 1.95
C HIS A 32 -8.84 12.49 1.46
N ALA A 33 -8.62 13.47 2.34
CA ALA A 33 -7.93 14.71 1.98
C ALA A 33 -6.47 14.44 1.62
N LEU A 34 -5.75 13.66 2.44
CA LEU A 34 -4.35 13.26 2.17
C LEU A 34 -4.26 12.40 0.89
N ALA A 35 -5.25 11.53 0.65
CA ALA A 35 -5.34 10.73 -0.57
C ALA A 35 -5.38 11.60 -1.82
N LYS A 36 -6.21 12.65 -1.81
CA LYS A 36 -6.30 13.60 -2.93
C LYS A 36 -5.03 14.44 -3.09
N GLU A 37 -4.43 14.89 -1.98
CA GLU A 37 -3.22 15.75 -2.01
C GLU A 37 -1.98 14.99 -2.48
N ARG A 38 -1.82 13.73 -2.07
CA ARG A 38 -0.59 12.93 -2.26
C ARG A 38 -0.73 11.79 -3.27
N ASP A 39 -1.87 11.71 -3.95
CA ASP A 39 -2.20 10.61 -4.85
C ASP A 39 -2.05 9.24 -4.17
N TRP A 40 -2.60 9.13 -2.95
CA TRP A 40 -2.61 7.86 -2.21
C TRP A 40 -3.93 7.14 -2.38
N THR A 41 -3.87 5.83 -2.39
CA THR A 41 -5.03 4.99 -2.11
C THR A 41 -5.13 4.78 -0.60
N VAL A 42 -6.31 4.99 -0.03
CA VAL A 42 -6.61 4.73 1.39
C VAL A 42 -7.76 3.75 1.50
N ALA A 43 -7.78 2.96 2.57
CA ALA A 43 -8.87 2.05 2.90
C ALA A 43 -9.14 2.06 4.41
N ALA A 44 -10.35 1.64 4.80
CA ALA A 44 -10.71 1.49 6.20
C ALA A 44 -9.95 0.32 6.84
N ASP A 45 -9.35 0.58 8.00
CA ASP A 45 -8.68 -0.38 8.88
C ASP A 45 -9.39 -0.32 10.24
N GLY A 46 -10.50 -1.06 10.36
CA GLY A 46 -11.41 -0.98 11.51
C GLY A 46 -12.12 0.36 11.61
N SER A 47 -11.97 1.05 12.74
CA SER A 47 -12.57 2.37 12.99
C SER A 47 -11.76 3.54 12.41
N ALA A 48 -10.60 3.25 11.83
CA ALA A 48 -9.66 4.24 11.30
C ALA A 48 -9.39 3.96 9.81
N TRP A 49 -8.57 4.82 9.20
CA TRP A 49 -8.20 4.75 7.79
C TRP A 49 -6.68 4.78 7.64
N ARG A 50 -6.16 4.06 6.64
CA ARG A 50 -4.72 4.01 6.36
C ARG A 50 -4.45 3.97 4.87
N ARG A 51 -3.23 4.39 4.50
CA ARG A 51 -2.73 4.20 3.14
C ARG A 51 -2.59 2.71 2.85
N VAL A 52 -3.04 2.30 1.66
CA VAL A 52 -2.81 0.97 1.13
C VAL A 52 -1.90 1.03 -0.08
N VAL A 53 -1.09 -0.01 -0.26
CA VAL A 53 -0.19 -0.19 -1.41
C VAL A 53 -0.39 -1.57 -2.04
N PRO A 54 0.03 -1.77 -3.29
CA PRO A 54 0.09 -3.09 -3.91
C PRO A 54 0.88 -4.10 -3.06
N SER A 55 0.35 -5.31 -2.96
CA SER A 55 0.97 -6.42 -2.21
C SER A 55 1.25 -7.59 -3.13
N LEU A 56 2.31 -7.47 -3.92
CA LEU A 56 2.67 -8.44 -4.95
C LEU A 56 3.22 -9.74 -4.34
N ARG A 57 3.01 -10.86 -5.03
CA ARG A 57 3.63 -12.12 -4.63
C ARG A 57 5.14 -12.05 -4.90
N PRO A 58 6.01 -12.35 -3.92
CA PRO A 58 7.44 -12.44 -4.16
C PRO A 58 7.75 -13.67 -5.03
N LEU A 59 8.64 -13.51 -6.02
CA LEU A 59 9.10 -14.60 -6.87
C LEU A 59 10.44 -15.16 -6.40
N ARG A 60 11.40 -14.29 -6.03
CA ARG A 60 12.74 -14.68 -5.57
C ARG A 60 13.49 -13.52 -4.89
N VAL A 61 14.45 -13.83 -4.02
CA VAL A 61 15.45 -12.87 -3.50
C VAL A 61 16.58 -12.68 -4.54
N LEU A 62 17.08 -11.45 -4.69
CA LEU A 62 18.20 -11.06 -5.56
C LEU A 62 19.42 -10.64 -4.76
#